data_AF-C9YUP0-F1
#
_entry.id   AF-C9YUP0-F1
#
_cell.length_a   1.000
_cell.length_b   1.000
_cell.length_c   1.000
_cell.angle_alpha   90.00
_cell.angle_beta   90.00
_cell.angle_gamma   90.00
#
_symmetry.space_group_name_H-M   'P 1'
#
loop_
_entity.id
_entity.type
_entity.pdbx_description
1 polymer ?
#
loop_
_entity_poly.entity_id
_entity_poly.type
_entity_poly.pdbx_seq_one_letter_code
_entity_poly.pdbx_strand_id
1 'polypeptide(L)'
;MTARRRPAERLVRSYVVTGGRSRPTRNTLDLVTLLIATGGPPPSGLTPEARRVTELCRPGALSLAEVAGRLSLPVSVTKVLVADLMDGGHIVTRAPVPAARPSDARILQEVLDGLRARL
;
A
#
# COMPACT_ATOMS: atom_id res chain seq x y z
N MET A 1 1.70 30.10 -17.17
CA MET A 1 1.99 28.76 -16.64
C MET A 1 0.98 27.77 -17.22
N THR A 2 1.25 27.21 -18.40
CA THR A 2 0.37 26.25 -19.07
C THR A 2 0.71 24.84 -18.60
N ALA A 3 -0.28 24.13 -18.06
CA ALA A 3 -0.12 22.75 -17.60
C ALA A 3 0.27 21.85 -18.77
N ARG A 4 1.42 21.18 -18.65
CA ARG A 4 1.95 20.24 -19.63
C ARG A 4 0.98 19.04 -19.74
N ARG A 5 0.16 19.01 -20.78
CA ARG A 5 -0.75 17.90 -21.08
C ARG A 5 0.11 16.66 -21.32
N ARG A 6 0.09 15.68 -20.41
CA ARG A 6 0.77 14.40 -20.62
C ARG A 6 0.20 13.76 -21.90
N PRO A 7 1.03 13.10 -22.73
CA PRO A 7 0.53 12.41 -23.91
C PRO A 7 -0.54 11.41 -23.46
N ALA A 8 -1.54 11.16 -24.30
CA ALA A 8 -2.59 10.18 -24.02
C ALA A 8 -1.98 8.78 -23.92
N GLU A 9 -1.43 8.45 -22.75
CA GLU A 9 -1.26 7.08 -22.31
C GLU A 9 -2.62 6.42 -22.49
N ARG A 10 -2.64 5.26 -23.15
CA ARG A 10 -3.83 4.48 -23.45
C ARG A 10 -4.67 4.35 -22.18
N LEU A 11 -5.70 5.19 -22.05
CA LEU A 11 -6.56 5.23 -20.87
C LEU A 11 -7.41 3.97 -20.86
N VAL A 12 -6.93 2.94 -20.16
CA VAL A 12 -7.70 1.74 -19.89
C VAL A 12 -8.82 2.12 -18.93
N ARG A 13 -10.07 1.82 -19.29
CA ARG A 13 -11.22 2.11 -18.43
C ARG A 13 -11.08 1.32 -17.13
N SER A 14 -11.43 1.93 -16.01
CA SER A 14 -11.31 1.32 -14.68
C SER A 14 -11.99 -0.04 -14.55
N TYR A 15 -13.11 -0.28 -15.25
CA TYR A 15 -13.79 -1.58 -15.25
C TYR A 15 -13.00 -2.68 -15.98
N VAL A 16 -12.11 -2.33 -16.91
CA VAL A 16 -11.23 -3.31 -17.58
C VAL A 16 -10.13 -3.74 -16.62
N VAL A 17 -9.59 -2.78 -15.85
CA VAL A 17 -8.53 -3.05 -14.85
C VAL A 17 -8.99 -4.03 -13.77
N THR A 18 -10.26 -3.94 -13.33
CA THR A 18 -10.80 -4.84 -12.31
C THR A 18 -11.46 -6.10 -12.89
N GLY A 19 -11.51 -6.26 -14.21
CA GLY A 19 -12.27 -7.33 -14.87
C GLY A 19 -13.78 -7.25 -14.62
N GLY A 20 -14.33 -6.04 -14.48
CA GLY A 20 -15.74 -5.77 -14.24
C GLY A 20 -16.14 -5.73 -12.76
N ARG A 21 -15.23 -6.07 -11.84
CA ARG A 21 -15.53 -6.07 -10.40
C ARG A 21 -15.56 -4.66 -9.83
N SER A 22 -16.56 -4.40 -8.99
CA SER A 22 -16.77 -3.11 -8.32
C SER A 22 -16.46 -3.12 -6.82
N ARG A 23 -16.19 -4.30 -6.25
CA ARG A 23 -15.88 -4.49 -4.83
C ARG A 23 -14.65 -5.39 -4.65
N PRO A 24 -13.76 -5.06 -3.70
CA PRO A 24 -12.64 -5.92 -3.36
C PRO A 24 -13.13 -7.20 -2.67
N THR A 25 -12.34 -8.27 -2.73
CA THR A 25 -12.60 -9.52 -2.01
C THR A 25 -12.54 -9.33 -0.49
N ARG A 26 -11.84 -8.29 -0.01
CA ARG A 26 -11.71 -7.92 1.40
C ARG A 26 -11.95 -6.43 1.59
N ASN A 27 -12.67 -6.06 2.66
CA ASN A 27 -12.97 -4.65 2.97
C ASN A 27 -12.11 -4.08 4.13
N THR A 28 -10.87 -4.56 4.27
CA THR A 28 -9.97 -4.19 5.38
C THR A 28 -8.95 -3.11 5.01
N LEU A 29 -9.02 -2.57 3.78
CA LEU A 29 -8.05 -1.61 3.27
C LEU A 29 -8.53 -0.17 3.49
N ASP A 30 -7.75 0.63 4.20
CA ASP A 30 -7.88 2.09 4.27
C ASP A 30 -6.78 2.80 3.46
N LEU A 31 -6.83 4.13 3.37
CA LEU A 31 -5.86 4.92 2.58
C LEU A 31 -4.43 4.83 3.11
N VAL A 32 -4.28 4.66 4.43
CA VAL A 32 -2.99 4.68 5.13
C VAL A 32 -2.44 3.28 5.38
N THR A 33 -3.17 2.24 4.96
CA THR A 33 -2.77 0.84 5.04
C THR A 33 -1.49 0.66 4.24
N LEU A 34 -0.46 0.13 4.91
CA LEU A 34 0.83 -0.09 4.30
C LEU A 34 0.84 -1.43 3.55
N LEU A 35 1.22 -1.38 2.29
CA LEU A 35 1.34 -2.51 1.37
C LEU A 35 2.81 -2.90 1.23
N ILE A 36 3.10 -4.19 1.35
CA ILE A 36 4.45 -4.73 1.34
C ILE A 36 4.47 -5.92 0.37
N ALA A 37 5.44 -5.95 -0.55
CA ALA A 37 5.64 -7.10 -1.41
C ALA A 37 6.26 -8.27 -0.62
N THR A 38 5.77 -9.50 -0.87
CA THR A 38 6.25 -10.71 -0.17
C THR A 38 7.63 -11.22 -0.63
N GLY A 39 8.26 -10.54 -1.59
CA GLY A 39 9.66 -10.79 -1.99
C GLY A 39 9.87 -11.87 -3.05
N GLY A 40 8.83 -12.61 -3.46
CA GLY A 40 8.90 -13.54 -4.59
C GLY A 40 8.84 -12.86 -5.96
N PRO A 41 9.30 -13.53 -7.04
CA PRO A 41 9.04 -13.05 -8.39
C PRO A 41 7.53 -12.98 -8.65
N PRO A 42 7.01 -11.92 -9.30
CA PRO A 42 5.59 -11.85 -9.64
C PRO A 42 5.26 -13.03 -10.54
N PRO A 43 4.17 -13.78 -10.28
CA PRO A 43 3.82 -14.93 -11.10
C PRO A 43 3.50 -14.50 -12.53
N SER A 44 3.67 -15.46 -13.44
CA SER A 44 3.17 -15.35 -14.81
C SER A 44 1.65 -15.19 -14.77
N GLY A 45 1.12 -14.27 -15.58
CA GLY A 45 -0.33 -14.05 -15.72
C GLY A 45 -0.91 -12.91 -14.91
N LEU A 46 -0.13 -12.17 -14.11
CA LEU A 46 -0.60 -10.91 -13.53
C LEU A 46 -0.92 -9.88 -14.63
N THR A 47 -1.99 -9.12 -14.41
CA THR A 47 -2.27 -7.94 -15.24
C THR A 47 -1.13 -6.93 -15.13
N PRO A 48 -0.93 -6.05 -16.13
CA PRO A 48 0.08 -5.00 -16.07
C PRO A 48 0.00 -4.16 -14.79
N GLU A 49 -1.21 -3.82 -14.36
CA GLU A 49 -1.48 -3.04 -13.15
C GLU A 49 -1.15 -3.81 -11.88
N ALA A 50 -1.54 -5.08 -11.79
CA ALA A 50 -1.23 -5.94 -10.65
C ALA A 50 0.29 -6.15 -10.51
N ARG A 51 0.99 -6.39 -11.62
CA ARG A 51 2.45 -6.44 -11.65
C ARG A 51 3.05 -5.12 -11.16
N ARG A 52 2.52 -3.99 -11.64
CA ARG A 52 3.02 -2.65 -11.26
C ARG A 52 2.87 -2.37 -9.77
N VAL A 53 1.79 -2.81 -9.12
CA VAL A 53 1.64 -2.73 -7.65
C VAL A 53 2.79 -3.46 -6.95
N THR A 54 3.07 -4.71 -7.33
CA THR A 54 4.15 -5.51 -6.72
C THR A 54 5.53 -4.88 -6.94
N GLU A 55 5.79 -4.34 -8.13
CA GLU A 55 7.02 -3.59 -8.43
C GLU A 55 7.18 -2.36 -7.53
N LEU A 56 6.10 -1.59 -7.34
CA LEU A 56 6.12 -0.39 -6.51
C LEU A 56 6.39 -0.69 -5.03
N CYS A 57 5.90 -1.82 -4.52
CA CYS A 57 6.04 -2.21 -3.11
C CYS A 57 7.30 -3.06 -2.84
N ARG A 58 8.12 -3.36 -3.86
CA ARG A 58 9.34 -4.15 -3.68
C ARG A 58 10.45 -3.41 -2.90
N PRO A 59 10.71 -2.10 -3.15
CA PRO A 59 11.75 -1.38 -2.42
C PRO A 59 11.41 -1.13 -0.95
N GLY A 60 10.13 -1.22 -0.58
CA GLY A 60 9.66 -0.94 0.77
C GLY A 60 8.15 -0.77 0.85
N ALA A 61 7.66 -0.53 2.06
CA ALA A 61 6.23 -0.33 2.31
C ALA A 61 5.74 0.98 1.67
N LEU A 62 4.57 0.93 1.01
CA LEU A 62 3.86 2.11 0.50
C LEU A 62 2.42 2.08 0.99
N SER A 63 1.85 3.24 1.30
CA SER A 63 0.43 3.33 1.61
C SER A 63 -0.43 3.03 0.37
N LEU A 64 -1.66 2.57 0.58
CA LEU A 64 -2.64 2.39 -0.49
C LEU A 64 -2.83 3.69 -1.31
N ALA A 65 -2.86 4.85 -0.64
CA ALA A 65 -2.97 6.15 -1.28
C ALA A 65 -1.80 6.45 -2.23
N GLU A 66 -0.57 6.18 -1.78
CA GLU A 66 0.62 6.38 -2.62
C GLU A 66 0.61 5.45 -3.84
N VAL A 67 0.23 4.18 -3.66
CA VAL A 67 0.13 3.24 -4.78
C VAL A 67 -0.93 3.70 -5.78
N ALA A 68 -2.12 4.11 -5.32
CA ALA A 68 -3.17 4.63 -6.19
C ALA A 68 -2.70 5.87 -6.98
N GLY A 69 -2.03 6.81 -6.31
CA GLY A 69 -1.47 8.01 -6.93
C GLY A 69 -0.39 7.69 -7.97
N ARG A 70 0.52 6.75 -7.68
CA ARG A 70 1.58 6.33 -8.62
C ARG A 70 1.05 5.56 -9.82
N LEU A 71 -0.05 4.83 -9.66
CA LEU A 71 -0.73 4.16 -10.77
C LEU A 71 -1.68 5.09 -11.53
N SER A 72 -1.94 6.30 -11.02
CA SER A 72 -2.98 7.20 -11.54
C SER A 72 -4.36 6.52 -11.65
N LEU A 73 -4.67 5.63 -10.69
CA LEU A 73 -5.93 4.90 -10.62
C LEU A 73 -6.79 5.41 -9.45
N PRO A 74 -8.13 5.36 -9.56
CA PRO A 74 -9.01 5.59 -8.42
C PRO A 74 -8.69 4.62 -7.28
N VAL A 75 -8.73 5.11 -6.04
CA VAL A 75 -8.47 4.29 -4.83
C VAL A 75 -9.35 3.04 -4.79
N SER A 76 -10.62 3.14 -5.21
CA SER A 76 -11.54 2.00 -5.26
C SER A 76 -11.05 0.88 -6.18
N VAL A 77 -10.49 1.22 -7.33
CA VAL A 77 -9.89 0.28 -8.29
C VAL A 77 -8.64 -0.34 -7.68
N THR A 78 -7.78 0.47 -7.08
CA THR A 78 -6.56 0.00 -6.43
C THR A 78 -6.88 -0.96 -5.28
N LYS A 79 -7.94 -0.72 -4.50
CA LYS A 79 -8.40 -1.68 -3.46
C LYS A 79 -8.76 -3.04 -4.03
N VAL A 80 -9.44 -3.09 -5.18
CA VAL A 80 -9.76 -4.36 -5.84
C VAL A 80 -8.49 -5.10 -6.24
N LEU A 81 -7.58 -4.42 -6.94
CA LEU A 81 -6.29 -5.00 -7.36
C LEU A 81 -5.45 -5.51 -6.19
N VAL A 82 -5.35 -4.72 -5.12
CA VAL A 82 -4.57 -5.08 -3.94
C VAL A 82 -5.20 -6.27 -3.21
N ALA A 83 -6.53 -6.33 -3.12
CA ALA A 83 -7.21 -7.46 -2.51
C ALA A 83 -6.93 -8.77 -3.27
N ASP A 84 -6.89 -8.74 -4.60
CA ASP A 84 -6.51 -9.91 -5.42
C ASP A 84 -5.05 -10.33 -5.19
N LEU A 85 -4.15 -9.35 -5.09
CA LEU A 85 -2.74 -9.61 -4.82
C LEU A 85 -2.52 -10.16 -3.41
N MET A 86 -3.37 -9.78 -2.44
CA MET A 86 -3.36 -10.39 -1.10
C MET A 86 -3.85 -11.83 -1.15
N ASP A 87 -4.92 -12.11 -1.89
CA ASP A 87 -5.44 -13.47 -2.06
C ASP A 87 -4.44 -14.38 -2.79
N GLY A 88 -3.65 -13.83 -3.73
CA GLY A 88 -2.54 -14.52 -4.38
C GLY A 88 -1.23 -14.57 -3.56
N GLY A 89 -1.18 -13.95 -2.37
CA GLY A 89 0.00 -13.95 -1.51
C GLY A 89 1.18 -13.09 -2.01
N HIS A 90 0.94 -12.13 -2.90
CA HIS A 90 1.97 -11.23 -3.46
C HIS A 90 2.14 -9.95 -2.66
N ILE A 91 1.07 -9.53 -1.98
CA ILE A 91 1.07 -8.37 -1.11
C ILE A 91 0.61 -8.81 0.27
N VAL A 92 1.35 -8.40 1.29
CA VAL A 92 0.89 -8.39 2.67
C VAL A 92 0.64 -6.96 3.10
N THR A 93 -0.32 -6.80 4.00
CA THR A 93 -0.71 -5.49 4.52
C THR A 93 -0.35 -5.38 5.98
N ARG A 94 0.18 -4.23 6.36
CA ARG A 94 0.30 -3.83 7.75
C ARG A 94 -0.76 -2.77 8.02
N ALA A 95 -1.67 -3.06 8.96
CA ALA A 95 -2.61 -2.08 9.45
C ALA A 95 -1.85 -0.87 10.05
N PRO A 96 -2.41 0.34 9.99
CA PRO A 96 -1.86 1.48 10.69
C PRO A 96 -1.57 1.10 12.14
N VAL A 97 -0.37 1.43 12.63
CA VAL A 97 -0.04 1.21 14.04
C VAL A 97 -1.03 2.03 14.84
N PRO A 98 -1.82 1.42 15.75
CA PRO A 98 -2.73 2.17 16.59
C PRO A 98 -1.96 3.28 17.31
N ALA A 99 -2.59 4.43 17.51
CA ALA A 99 -1.99 5.48 18.32
C ALA A 99 -1.52 4.87 19.64
N ALA A 100 -0.23 5.05 19.95
CA ALA A 100 0.33 4.53 21.17
C ALA A 100 -0.51 5.06 22.32
N ARG A 101 -0.93 4.16 23.23
CA ARG A 101 -1.47 4.61 24.50
C ARG A 101 -0.38 5.46 25.15
N PRO A 102 -0.69 6.63 25.71
CA PRO A 102 0.30 7.43 26.40
C PRO A 102 0.96 6.55 27.46
N SER A 103 2.27 6.33 27.31
CA SER A 103 3.05 5.63 28.33
C SER A 103 3.16 6.51 29.56
N ASP A 104 3.17 5.91 30.75
CA ASP A 104 3.40 6.64 31.99
C ASP A 104 4.76 7.35 31.88
N ALA A 105 4.74 8.68 31.94
CA ALA A 105 5.94 9.49 31.80
C ALA A 105 7.01 9.11 32.83
N ARG A 106 6.61 8.59 34.00
CA ARG A 106 7.53 8.12 35.03
C ARG A 106 8.36 6.92 34.55
N ILE A 107 7.73 5.95 33.88
CA ILE A 107 8.43 4.78 33.35
C ILE A 107 9.42 5.20 32.26
N LEU A 108 9.04 6.13 31.38
CA LEU A 108 9.95 6.65 30.36
C LEU A 108 11.15 7.39 30.99
N GLN A 109 10.91 8.13 32.08
CA GLN A 109 11.96 8.82 32.83
C GLN A 109 12.93 7.82 33.49
N GLU A 110 12.41 6.77 34.12
CA GLU A 110 13.24 5.71 34.72
C GLU A 110 14.11 4.98 33.68
N VAL A 111 13.56 4.71 32.48
CA VAL A 111 14.34 4.12 31.38
C VAL A 111 15.43 5.09 30.92
N LEU A 112 15.12 6.37 30.75
CA LEU A 112 16.10 7.39 30.33
C LEU A 112 17.25 7.51 31.34
N ASP A 113 16.91 7.57 32.62
CA ASP A 113 17.88 7.68 33.70
C ASP A 113 18.76 6.42 33.77
N GLY A 114 18.15 5.23 33.63
CA GLY A 114 18.87 3.95 33.56
C GLY A 114 19.79 3.80 32.34
N LEU A 115 19.42 4.35 31.18
CA LEU A 115 20.27 4.37 29.99
C LEU A 115 21.46 5.32 30.16
N ARG A 116 21.25 6.48 30.78
CA ARG A 116 22.30 7.47 31.05
C ARG A 116 23.31 7.00 32.08
N ALA A 117 22.88 6.22 33.07
CA ALA A 117 23.77 5.70 34.10
C ALA A 117 24.70 4.56 33.62
N ARG A 118 24.50 4.04 32.41
CA ARG A 118 25.29 2.94 31.81
C ARG A 118 26.22 3.37 30.67
N LEU A 119 26.24 4.67 30.34
CA LEU A 119 27.21 5.32 29.44
C LEU A 119 28.23 6.09 30.28
#